data_AF-A0A2G9YFS0-F1
#
_entry.id   AF-A0A2G9YFS0-F1
#
_cell.length_a   1.000
_cell.length_b   1.000
_cell.length_c   1.000
_cell.angle_alpha   90.00
_cell.angle_beta   90.00
_cell.angle_gamma   90.00
#
_symmetry.space_group_name_H-M   'P 1'
#
loop_
_entity.id
_entity.type
_entity.pdbx_description
1 polymer ?
#
loop_
_entity_poly.entity_id
_entity_poly.type
_entity_poly.pdbx_seq_one_letter_code
_entity_poly.pdbx_strand_id
1 'polypeptide(L)'
;KHPDAVENATEKINEMMNSLKNAIELIDKQIIKDWVEDLVLEKTFIGLKFQEAIFKKIALIKKVDYRLASPEEESQGIDGFIGGISVSIKPTTYKTKDALREEIKTKIIFYNKTKSGLEIDADEILKEQL
;
A
#
# COMPACT_ATOMS: atom_id res chain seq x y z
N LYS A 1 11.63 -38.17 25.52
CA LYS A 1 11.95 -37.72 24.14
C LYS A 1 10.81 -38.20 23.25
N HIS A 2 10.36 -37.41 22.27
CA HIS A 2 9.28 -37.79 21.34
C HIS A 2 9.89 -38.50 20.13
N PRO A 3 9.97 -39.84 20.11
CA PRO A 3 10.66 -40.57 19.04
C PRO A 3 10.03 -40.31 17.66
N ASP A 4 8.72 -40.07 17.63
CA ASP A 4 7.95 -39.94 16.38
C ASP A 4 7.70 -38.47 15.99
N ALA A 5 8.34 -37.50 16.66
CA ALA A 5 8.07 -36.09 16.41
C ALA A 5 8.38 -35.67 14.96
N VAL A 6 9.42 -36.25 14.37
CA VAL A 6 9.82 -35.99 12.98
C VAL A 6 8.81 -36.60 12.01
N GLU A 7 8.39 -37.84 12.25
CA GLU A 7 7.41 -38.54 11.40
C GLU A 7 6.06 -37.82 11.42
N ASN A 8 5.56 -37.49 12.62
CA ASN A 8 4.31 -36.77 12.79
C ASN A 8 4.34 -35.36 12.16
N ALA A 9 5.48 -34.68 12.20
CA ALA A 9 5.64 -33.39 11.52
C ALA A 9 5.67 -33.56 9.99
N THR A 10 6.32 -34.63 9.51
CA THR A 10 6.42 -34.95 8.07
C THR A 10 5.03 -35.22 7.48
N GLU A 11 4.22 -36.05 8.13
CA GLU A 11 2.85 -36.34 7.67
C GLU A 11 1.97 -35.09 7.64
N LYS A 12 2.03 -34.25 8.68
CA LYS A 12 1.28 -32.97 8.70
C LYS A 12 1.67 -32.06 7.54
N ILE A 13 2.97 -31.93 7.26
CA ILE A 13 3.43 -31.12 6.13
C ILE A 13 2.96 -31.74 4.81
N ASN A 14 3.03 -33.07 4.67
CA ASN A 14 2.58 -33.78 3.48
C ASN A 14 1.08 -33.54 3.21
N GLU A 15 0.24 -33.62 4.24
CA GLU A 15 -1.20 -33.30 4.16
C GLU A 15 -1.44 -31.83 3.74
N MET A 16 -0.71 -30.88 4.31
CA MET A 16 -0.79 -29.47 3.92
C MET A 16 -0.37 -29.26 2.47
N MET A 17 0.69 -29.95 2.01
CA MET A 17 1.16 -29.87 0.63
C MET A 17 0.14 -30.44 -0.36
N ASN A 18 -0.52 -31.55 -0.01
CA ASN A 18 -1.58 -32.11 -0.84
C ASN A 18 -2.81 -31.20 -0.87
N SER A 19 -3.16 -30.57 0.26
CA SER A 19 -4.23 -29.58 0.31
C SER A 19 -3.93 -28.37 -0.59
N LEU A 20 -2.69 -27.88 -0.59
CA LEU A 20 -2.26 -26.79 -1.47
C LEU A 20 -2.34 -27.19 -2.95
N LYS A 21 -1.89 -28.39 -3.32
CA LYS A 21 -2.00 -28.91 -4.70
C LYS A 21 -3.46 -28.90 -5.16
N ASN A 22 -4.36 -29.46 -4.35
CA ASN A 22 -5.78 -29.49 -4.66
C ASN A 22 -6.37 -28.08 -4.78
N ALA A 23 -5.95 -27.14 -3.92
CA ALA A 23 -6.39 -25.76 -4.00
C ALA A 23 -5.92 -25.05 -5.28
N ILE A 24 -4.70 -25.35 -5.75
CA ILE A 24 -4.17 -24.81 -7.01
C ILE A 24 -4.99 -25.32 -8.20
N GLU A 25 -5.43 -26.57 -8.19
CA GLU A 25 -6.29 -27.12 -9.25
C GLU A 25 -7.66 -26.43 -9.34
N LEU A 26 -8.14 -25.83 -8.24
CA LEU A 26 -9.38 -25.05 -8.22
C LEU A 26 -9.21 -23.65 -8.81
N ILE A 27 -7.99 -23.19 -9.07
CA ILE A 27 -7.73 -21.87 -9.65
C ILE A 27 -8.03 -21.91 -11.14
N ASP A 28 -9.10 -21.26 -11.55
CA ASP A 28 -9.45 -21.07 -12.95
C ASP A 28 -9.20 -19.63 -13.43
N LYS A 29 -9.44 -19.41 -14.73
CA LYS A 29 -9.27 -18.08 -15.35
C LYS A 29 -10.21 -17.03 -14.75
N GLN A 30 -11.37 -17.43 -14.24
CA GLN A 30 -12.33 -16.50 -13.65
C GLN A 30 -11.82 -16.00 -12.29
N ILE A 31 -11.31 -16.89 -11.44
CA ILE A 31 -10.67 -16.52 -10.16
C ILE A 31 -9.47 -15.61 -10.40
N ILE A 32 -8.64 -15.91 -11.41
CA ILE A 32 -7.52 -15.04 -11.79
C ILE A 32 -8.03 -13.67 -12.24
N LYS A 33 -9.10 -13.62 -13.04
CA LYS A 33 -9.69 -12.38 -13.50
C LYS A 33 -10.24 -11.55 -12.34
N ASP A 34 -11.02 -12.16 -11.44
CA ASP A 34 -11.57 -11.49 -10.26
C ASP A 34 -10.45 -10.93 -9.39
N TRP A 35 -9.39 -11.72 -9.19
CA TRP A 35 -8.20 -11.25 -8.47
C TRP A 35 -7.52 -10.07 -9.15
N VAL A 36 -7.37 -10.09 -10.49
CA VAL A 36 -6.80 -8.97 -11.25
C VAL A 36 -7.71 -7.74 -11.18
N GLU A 37 -9.03 -7.90 -11.29
CA GLU A 37 -9.99 -6.81 -11.16
C GLU A 37 -9.92 -6.19 -9.77
N ASP A 38 -9.88 -6.98 -8.70
CA ASP A 38 -9.66 -6.51 -7.34
C ASP A 38 -8.35 -5.75 -7.20
N LEU A 39 -7.25 -6.30 -7.73
CA LEU A 39 -5.94 -5.64 -7.72
C LEU A 39 -5.95 -4.30 -8.45
N VAL A 40 -6.62 -4.23 -9.61
CA VAL A 40 -6.71 -3.00 -10.41
C VAL A 40 -7.62 -1.98 -9.71
N LEU A 41 -8.78 -2.39 -9.20
CA LEU A 41 -9.75 -1.50 -8.57
C LEU A 41 -9.25 -0.96 -7.23
N GLU A 42 -8.66 -1.79 -6.37
CA GLU A 42 -8.07 -1.35 -5.10
C GLU A 42 -6.87 -0.43 -5.34
N LYS A 43 -5.97 -0.80 -6.27
CA LYS A 43 -4.75 -0.01 -6.52
C LYS A 43 -5.06 1.31 -7.25
N THR A 44 -5.96 1.29 -8.22
CA THR A 44 -6.19 2.41 -9.12
C THR A 44 -7.31 3.32 -8.62
N PHE A 45 -8.50 2.78 -8.31
CA PHE A 45 -9.63 3.66 -8.00
C PHE A 45 -9.61 4.11 -6.54
N ILE A 46 -9.47 3.17 -5.61
CA ILE A 46 -9.51 3.46 -4.18
C ILE A 46 -8.24 4.22 -3.75
N GLY A 47 -7.07 3.76 -4.22
CA GLY A 47 -5.79 4.45 -4.03
C GLY A 47 -5.83 5.91 -4.49
N LEU A 48 -6.22 6.17 -5.75
CA LEU A 48 -6.28 7.54 -6.29
C LEU A 48 -7.28 8.42 -5.55
N LYS A 49 -8.44 7.89 -5.12
CA LYS A 49 -9.43 8.68 -4.37
C LYS A 49 -8.93 9.08 -2.98
N PHE A 50 -8.19 8.20 -2.31
CA PHE A 50 -7.57 8.55 -1.04
C PHE A 50 -6.43 9.56 -1.22
N GLN A 51 -5.58 9.35 -2.24
CA GLN A 51 -4.51 10.27 -2.60
C GLN A 51 -5.07 11.69 -2.83
N GLU A 52 -6.09 11.83 -3.68
CA GLU A 52 -6.77 13.11 -3.96
C GLU A 52 -7.36 13.75 -2.69
N ALA A 53 -8.05 12.96 -1.85
CA ALA A 53 -8.65 13.45 -0.61
C ALA A 53 -7.61 13.96 0.40
N ILE A 54 -6.49 13.24 0.55
CA ILE A 54 -5.37 13.61 1.43
C ILE A 54 -4.74 14.91 0.95
N PHE A 55 -4.40 15.01 -0.35
CA PHE A 55 -3.85 16.24 -0.94
C PHE A 55 -4.75 17.44 -0.70
N LYS A 56 -6.05 17.31 -1.02
CA LYS A 56 -7.04 18.37 -0.83
C LYS A 56 -7.15 18.80 0.64
N LYS A 57 -7.13 17.86 1.58
CA LYS A 57 -7.25 18.15 3.02
C LYS A 57 -6.04 18.92 3.55
N ILE A 58 -4.83 18.51 3.18
CA ILE A 58 -3.59 19.15 3.65
C ILE A 58 -3.40 20.52 3.00
N ALA A 59 -3.67 20.63 1.70
CA ALA A 59 -3.65 21.89 0.97
C ALA A 59 -4.62 22.93 1.60
N LEU A 60 -5.83 22.49 1.97
CA LEU A 60 -6.81 23.31 2.69
C LEU A 60 -6.27 23.78 4.05
N ILE A 61 -5.61 22.91 4.82
CA ILE A 61 -5.01 23.27 6.12
C ILE A 61 -3.91 24.31 5.94
N LYS A 62 -3.02 24.11 4.94
CA LYS A 62 -1.92 25.04 4.65
C LYS A 62 -2.34 26.31 3.89
N LYS A 63 -3.58 26.36 3.40
CA LYS A 63 -4.10 27.43 2.52
C LYS A 63 -3.24 27.64 1.27
N VAL A 64 -2.85 26.53 0.65
CA VAL A 64 -2.09 26.50 -0.61
C VAL A 64 -2.81 25.63 -1.63
N ASP A 65 -2.43 25.72 -2.89
CA ASP A 65 -2.93 24.84 -3.94
C ASP A 65 -2.25 23.47 -3.91
N TYR A 66 -2.87 22.49 -4.57
CA TYR A 66 -2.28 21.17 -4.82
C TYR A 66 -2.47 20.75 -6.28
N ARG A 67 -1.62 19.83 -6.73
CA ARG A 67 -1.83 19.10 -7.99
C ARG A 67 -1.41 17.65 -7.84
N LEU A 68 -2.04 16.76 -8.60
CA LEU A 68 -1.58 15.39 -8.75
C LEU A 68 -0.36 15.34 -9.69
N ALA A 69 0.41 14.28 -9.56
CA ALA A 69 1.58 14.03 -10.40
C ALA A 69 1.18 13.60 -11.82
N SER A 70 2.03 13.89 -12.80
CA SER A 70 1.94 13.25 -14.12
C SER A 70 2.46 11.80 -14.06
N PRO A 71 2.17 10.95 -15.06
CA PRO A 71 2.71 9.59 -15.11
C PRO A 71 4.24 9.54 -15.00
N GLU A 72 4.94 10.50 -15.60
CA GLU A 72 6.39 10.61 -15.53
C GLU A 72 6.88 10.96 -14.11
N GLU A 73 6.17 11.82 -13.40
CA GLU A 73 6.48 12.19 -12.01
C GLU A 73 6.14 11.06 -11.02
N GLU A 74 5.03 10.34 -11.23
CA GLU A 74 4.68 9.15 -10.44
C GLU A 74 5.73 8.05 -10.60
N SER A 75 6.31 7.89 -11.79
CA SER A 75 7.41 6.95 -12.01
C SER A 75 8.69 7.27 -11.23
N GLN A 76 8.82 8.51 -10.75
CA GLN A 76 9.91 8.97 -9.89
C GLN A 76 9.53 8.94 -8.40
N GLY A 77 8.37 8.37 -8.06
CA GLY A 77 7.87 8.25 -6.69
C GLY A 77 7.19 9.52 -6.16
N ILE A 78 6.82 10.47 -7.03
CA ILE A 78 6.09 11.68 -6.65
C ILE A 78 4.60 11.44 -6.92
N ASP A 79 3.77 11.44 -5.89
CA ASP A 79 2.32 11.22 -6.02
C ASP A 79 1.56 12.55 -6.24
N GLY A 80 2.22 13.68 -5.97
CA GLY A 80 1.70 15.02 -6.23
C GLY A 80 2.46 16.12 -5.51
N PHE A 81 1.90 17.32 -5.53
CA PHE A 81 2.52 18.53 -4.98
C PHE A 81 1.54 19.31 -4.11
N ILE A 82 2.03 19.84 -2.98
CA ILE A 82 1.28 20.71 -2.06
C ILE A 82 2.06 22.02 -1.93
N GLY A 83 1.52 23.13 -2.44
CA GLY A 83 2.20 24.42 -2.42
C GLY A 83 3.57 24.42 -3.10
N GLY A 84 3.75 23.58 -4.13
CA GLY A 84 5.02 23.42 -4.86
C GLY A 84 5.99 22.39 -4.27
N ILE A 85 5.73 21.85 -3.09
CA ILE A 85 6.54 20.79 -2.46
C ILE A 85 6.10 19.44 -3.03
N SER A 86 7.03 18.64 -3.55
CA SER A 86 6.75 17.27 -4.00
C SER A 86 6.45 16.37 -2.79
N VAL A 87 5.48 15.48 -2.95
CA VAL A 87 5.03 14.59 -1.88
C VAL A 87 4.69 13.21 -2.41
N SER A 88 5.02 12.18 -1.63
CA SER A 88 4.53 10.82 -1.82
C SER A 88 3.55 10.45 -0.72
N ILE A 89 2.48 9.73 -1.06
CA ILE A 89 1.45 9.23 -0.15
C ILE A 89 1.60 7.72 -0.06
N LYS A 90 1.92 7.21 1.14
CA LYS A 90 2.13 5.77 1.35
C LYS A 90 1.30 5.26 2.53
N PRO A 91 0.79 4.02 2.48
CA PRO A 91 0.16 3.42 3.65
C PRO A 91 1.19 3.23 4.77
N THR A 92 0.77 3.30 6.02
CA THR A 92 1.65 3.09 7.19
C THR A 92 2.35 1.72 7.18
N THR A 93 1.76 0.71 6.53
CA THR A 93 2.36 -0.61 6.31
C THR A 93 3.60 -0.59 5.43
N TYR A 94 3.87 0.52 4.74
CA TYR A 94 5.13 0.74 4.02
C TYR A 94 6.30 0.99 4.98
N LYS A 95 6.06 1.61 6.16
CA LYS A 95 7.11 1.86 7.17
C LYS A 95 7.79 0.58 7.67
N THR A 96 7.08 -0.56 7.64
CA THR A 96 7.58 -1.85 8.15
C THR A 96 8.26 -2.71 7.09
N LYS A 97 8.26 -2.29 5.82
CA LYS A 97 8.92 -3.01 4.71
C LYS A 97 10.32 -2.44 4.45
N ASP A 98 11.23 -2.60 5.41
CA ASP A 98 12.61 -2.10 5.33
C ASP A 98 13.42 -2.62 4.12
N ALA A 99 13.00 -3.74 3.50
CA ALA A 99 13.67 -4.34 2.34
C ALA A 99 13.40 -3.64 1.00
N LEU A 100 12.48 -2.67 0.93
CA LEU A 100 12.04 -2.01 -0.31
C LEU A 100 12.34 -0.51 -0.36
N ARG A 101 13.33 -0.02 0.41
CA ARG A 101 13.70 1.40 0.39
C ARG A 101 14.36 1.75 -0.94
N GLU A 102 13.55 2.04 -1.94
CA GLU A 102 13.89 2.99 -2.98
C GLU A 102 14.30 4.30 -2.30
N GLU A 103 15.34 4.97 -2.79
CA GLU A 103 15.69 6.32 -2.31
C GLU A 103 14.59 7.30 -2.73
N ILE A 104 13.53 7.38 -1.93
CA ILE A 104 12.44 8.34 -2.14
C ILE A 104 12.97 9.71 -1.72
N LYS A 105 13.31 10.55 -2.70
CA LYS A 105 13.86 11.91 -2.50
C LYS A 105 12.80 12.97 -2.19
N THR A 106 11.56 12.54 -1.96
CA THR A 106 10.40 13.41 -1.76
C THR A 106 9.82 13.22 -0.35
N LYS A 107 9.12 14.22 0.16
CA LYS A 107 8.47 14.17 1.48
C LYS A 107 7.40 13.09 1.49
N ILE A 108 7.23 12.38 2.60
CA ILE A 108 6.26 11.28 2.67
C ILE A 108 5.14 11.62 3.65
N ILE A 109 3.90 11.54 3.17
CA ILE A 109 2.71 11.50 4.00
C ILE A 109 2.31 10.05 4.18
N PHE A 110 2.09 9.65 5.42
CA PHE A 110 1.59 8.31 5.72
C PHE A 110 0.09 8.33 6.00
N TYR A 111 -0.62 7.29 5.55
CA TYR A 111 -2.02 7.12 5.88
C TYR A 111 -2.33 5.71 6.39
N ASN A 112 -3.35 5.60 7.23
CA ASN A 112 -3.90 4.34 7.68
C ASN A 112 -5.41 4.32 7.38
N LYS A 113 -5.87 3.27 6.69
CA LYS A 113 -7.29 3.07 6.39
C LYS A 113 -7.96 2.43 7.60
N THR A 114 -8.93 3.12 8.19
CA THR A 114 -9.75 2.61 9.29
C THR A 114 -11.16 2.30 8.80
N LYS A 115 -11.98 1.66 9.64
CA LYS A 115 -13.39 1.40 9.31
C LYS A 115 -14.21 2.69 9.13
N SER A 116 -13.77 3.80 9.71
CA SER A 116 -14.47 5.08 9.75
C SER A 116 -13.85 6.17 8.87
N GLY A 117 -12.70 5.92 8.23
CA GLY A 117 -12.06 6.90 7.37
C GLY A 117 -10.56 6.68 7.20
N LEU A 118 -9.81 7.79 7.13
CA LEU A 118 -8.36 7.81 6.98
C LEU A 118 -7.72 8.54 8.17
N GLU A 119 -6.74 7.91 8.81
CA GLU A 119 -5.80 8.59 9.69
C GLU A 119 -4.58 9.01 8.87
N ILE A 120 -4.13 10.25 9.01
CA ILE A 120 -3.09 10.85 8.16
C ILE A 120 -1.99 11.43 9.04
N ASP A 121 -0.74 11.04 8.77
CA ASP A 121 0.48 11.56 9.37
C ASP A 121 1.19 12.41 8.30
N ALA A 122 1.05 13.73 8.43
CA ALA A 122 1.57 14.74 7.50
C ALA A 122 2.58 15.69 8.17
N ASP A 123 3.22 15.24 9.24
CA ASP A 123 4.13 16.06 10.07
C ASP A 123 5.25 16.71 9.25
N GLU A 124 5.81 15.99 8.27
CA GLU A 124 6.89 16.48 7.42
C GLU A 124 6.52 17.70 6.58
N ILE A 125 5.23 17.87 6.29
CA ILE A 125 4.69 18.95 5.46
C ILE A 125 4.10 20.06 6.33
N LEU A 126 3.53 19.73 7.49
CA LEU A 126 2.88 20.71 8.37
C LEU A 126 3.87 21.48 9.25
N LYS A 127 5.02 20.90 9.60
CA LYS A 127 6.00 21.54 10.50
C LYS A 127 6.82 22.67 9.87
N GLU A 128 6.74 22.91 8.56
CA GLU A 128 7.45 24.00 7.87
C GLU A 128 6.84 25.41 8.11
N GLN A 129 5.87 25.56 9.03
CA GLN A 129 5.24 26.84 9.39
C GLN A 129 5.57 27.35 10.80
N LEU A 130 6.56 26.76 11.48
CA LEU A 130 7.06 27.24 12.78
C LEU A 130 8.53 27.68 12.69
#